data_AF-A0A243ABG6-F1
#
_entry.id   AF-A0A243ABG6-F1
#
_cell.length_a   1.000
_cell.length_b   1.000
_cell.length_c   1.000
_cell.angle_alpha   90.00
_cell.angle_beta   90.00
_cell.angle_gamma   90.00
#
_symmetry.space_group_name_H-M   'P 1'
#
loop_
_entity.id
_entity.type
_entity.pdbx_description
1 polymer ?
#
loop_
_entity_poly.entity_id
_entity_poly.type
_entity_poly.pdbx_seq_one_letter_code
_entity_poly.pdbx_strand_id
1 'polypeptide(L)'
;MAFLSCLILGIVFYPTESKAYQFNNQNVGYNANYMNLSSADGYLSHMGYATQWSYQGSKVFVKQTSTGFINIYQGVVDTDNGTYGVCYYNTNRQSDIRYYKSFKNASSSVRNETVVHEVGHAIGLSHTQSKNNTISVMRETGFNSKAYPLSDDKAGINAKY
;
A
#
# COMPACT_ATOMS: atom_id res chain seq x y z
N MET A 1 -19.99 -44.27 -47.18
CA MET A 1 -18.80 -44.15 -46.30
C MET A 1 -18.70 -42.71 -45.86
N ALA A 2 -18.94 -42.42 -44.59
CA ALA A 2 -18.82 -41.06 -44.05
C ALA A 2 -17.41 -40.87 -43.48
N PHE A 3 -16.67 -39.90 -44.02
CA PHE A 3 -15.39 -39.46 -43.45
C PHE A 3 -15.68 -38.57 -42.23
N LEU A 4 -15.28 -39.03 -41.05
CA LEU A 4 -15.32 -38.26 -39.81
C LEU A 4 -14.05 -37.42 -39.74
N SER A 5 -14.16 -36.11 -39.95
CA SER A 5 -13.07 -35.17 -39.73
C SER A 5 -12.95 -34.87 -38.23
N CYS A 6 -11.84 -35.28 -37.61
CA CYS A 6 -11.47 -34.86 -36.26
C CYS A 6 -10.93 -33.43 -36.32
N LEU A 7 -11.73 -32.46 -35.86
CA LEU A 7 -11.27 -31.10 -35.61
C LEU A 7 -10.57 -31.09 -34.24
N ILE A 8 -9.24 -31.04 -34.22
CA ILE A 8 -8.46 -30.84 -32.99
C ILE A 8 -8.56 -29.36 -32.61
N LEU A 9 -9.37 -29.04 -31.60
CA LEU A 9 -9.38 -27.72 -30.97
C LEU A 9 -8.11 -27.58 -30.11
N GLY A 10 -7.08 -26.91 -30.63
CA GLY A 10 -5.94 -26.47 -29.84
C GLY A 10 -6.36 -25.32 -28.92
N ILE A 11 -6.52 -25.60 -27.63
CA ILE A 11 -6.68 -24.55 -26.61
C ILE A 11 -5.33 -23.85 -26.46
N VAL A 12 -5.22 -22.65 -27.02
CA VAL A 12 -4.09 -21.75 -26.77
C VAL A 12 -4.27 -21.19 -25.37
N PHE A 13 -3.55 -21.75 -24.40
CA PHE A 13 -3.39 -21.13 -23.09
C PHE A 13 -2.46 -19.93 -23.25
N TYR A 14 -3.02 -18.73 -23.35
CA TYR A 14 -2.25 -17.51 -23.12
C TYR A 14 -2.01 -17.40 -21.60
N PRO A 15 -0.77 -17.47 -21.11
CA PRO A 15 -0.49 -17.08 -19.74
C PRO A 15 -0.68 -15.57 -19.64
N THR A 16 -1.84 -15.12 -19.19
CA THR A 16 -1.97 -13.77 -18.66
C THR A 16 -1.33 -13.78 -17.28
N GLU A 17 0.00 -13.61 -17.22
CA GLU A 17 0.64 -13.27 -15.95
C GLU A 17 0.20 -11.86 -15.56
N SER A 18 -0.98 -11.78 -14.93
CA SER A 18 -1.41 -10.58 -14.23
C SER A 18 -0.35 -10.29 -13.17
N LYS A 19 0.26 -9.10 -13.22
CA LYS A 19 1.15 -8.65 -12.15
C LYS A 19 0.40 -8.72 -10.81
N ALA A 20 1.11 -9.16 -9.78
CA ALA A 20 0.54 -9.32 -8.45
C ALA A 20 0.15 -7.96 -7.86
N TYR A 21 1.04 -6.97 -7.96
CA TYR A 21 0.71 -5.58 -7.62
C TYR A 21 -0.47 -5.06 -8.43
N GLN A 22 -1.28 -4.25 -7.77
CA GLN A 22 -2.41 -3.53 -8.35
C GLN A 22 -2.21 -2.04 -8.09
N PHE A 23 -2.72 -1.19 -8.99
CA PHE A 23 -2.64 0.27 -8.82
C PHE A 23 -3.98 0.86 -8.42
N ASN A 24 -3.93 1.92 -7.63
CA ASN A 24 -5.02 2.87 -7.48
C ASN A 24 -4.72 4.16 -8.28
N ASN A 25 -5.59 5.16 -8.16
CA ASN A 25 -5.50 6.42 -8.90
C ASN A 25 -4.55 7.47 -8.27
N GLN A 26 -3.89 7.18 -7.13
CA GLN A 26 -2.91 8.10 -6.54
C GLN A 26 -1.65 8.17 -7.39
N ASN A 27 -1.04 9.35 -7.45
CA ASN A 27 0.25 9.65 -8.07
C ASN A 27 0.87 10.84 -7.35
N VAL A 28 1.75 10.57 -6.39
CA VAL A 28 2.41 11.61 -5.58
C VAL A 28 3.63 12.22 -6.28
N GLY A 29 4.02 11.69 -7.43
CA GLY A 29 5.30 11.95 -8.10
C GLY A 29 6.46 11.24 -7.40
N TYR A 30 7.68 11.60 -7.78
CA TYR A 30 8.91 10.95 -7.27
C TYR A 30 9.28 11.35 -5.84
N ASN A 31 8.72 12.43 -5.32
CA ASN A 31 8.97 12.93 -3.97
C ASN A 31 7.64 13.14 -3.26
N ALA A 32 7.40 12.35 -2.22
CA ALA A 32 6.18 12.38 -1.43
C ALA A 32 6.49 12.97 -0.05
N ASN A 33 5.79 14.06 0.27
CA ASN A 33 5.89 14.72 1.56
C ASN A 33 4.76 14.23 2.47
N TYR A 34 5.08 13.77 3.68
CA TYR A 34 4.08 13.47 4.70
C TYR A 34 4.20 14.38 5.92
N MET A 35 3.05 14.59 6.58
CA MET A 35 2.93 15.33 7.83
C MET A 35 2.11 14.52 8.82
N ASN A 36 2.56 14.45 10.07
CA ASN A 36 1.77 13.91 11.17
C ASN A 36 0.93 15.03 11.76
N LEU A 37 -0.37 14.79 11.88
CA LEU A 37 -1.29 15.66 12.59
C LEU A 37 -1.09 15.49 14.10
N SER A 38 -1.45 16.51 14.89
CA SER A 38 -1.29 16.47 16.35
C SER A 38 -1.98 15.27 17.02
N SER A 39 -3.04 14.74 16.42
CA SER A 39 -3.69 13.52 16.92
C SER A 39 -2.79 12.28 16.89
N ALA A 40 -1.67 12.31 16.16
CA ALA A 40 -0.69 11.24 16.09
C ALA A 40 0.52 11.41 17.04
N ASP A 41 0.58 12.46 17.87
CA ASP A 41 1.73 12.77 18.73
C ASP A 41 2.13 11.61 19.66
N GLY A 42 1.15 10.86 20.18
CA GLY A 42 1.38 9.67 21.00
C GLY A 42 1.92 8.44 20.24
N TYR A 43 2.05 8.53 18.91
CA TYR A 43 2.37 7.41 18.02
C TYR A 43 3.48 7.74 17.02
N LEU A 44 4.24 8.83 17.21
CA LEU A 44 5.26 9.30 16.27
C LEU A 44 6.35 8.25 15.97
N SER A 45 6.70 7.41 16.95
CA SER A 45 7.65 6.30 16.77
C SER A 45 7.17 5.26 15.74
N HIS A 46 5.87 5.16 15.51
CA HIS A 46 5.25 4.31 14.50
C HIS A 46 5.06 5.06 13.18
N MET A 47 4.64 6.33 13.22
CA MET A 47 4.37 7.13 12.02
C MET A 47 5.61 7.27 11.11
N GLY A 48 6.81 7.23 11.69
CA GLY A 48 8.08 7.25 10.95
C GLY A 48 8.25 6.09 9.96
N TYR A 49 7.52 4.98 10.12
CA TYR A 49 7.57 3.86 9.18
C TYR A 49 7.07 4.22 7.78
N ALA A 50 6.42 5.37 7.59
CA ALA A 50 6.13 5.92 6.27
C ALA A 50 7.37 6.01 5.36
N THR A 51 8.55 6.24 5.93
CA THR A 51 9.81 6.36 5.16
C THR A 51 10.36 5.03 4.65
N GLN A 52 9.77 3.89 5.00
CA GLN A 52 10.21 2.57 4.51
C GLN A 52 10.04 2.43 2.99
N TRP A 53 9.21 3.26 2.38
CA TRP A 53 9.07 3.38 0.93
C TRP A 53 10.27 4.06 0.26
N SER A 54 11.14 4.73 1.02
CA SER A 54 12.41 5.31 0.57
C SER A 54 13.56 4.30 0.64
N TYR A 55 13.31 3.04 0.29
CA TYR A 55 14.33 1.99 0.26
C TYR A 55 15.35 2.19 -0.88
N GLN A 56 16.49 1.52 -0.80
CA GLN A 56 17.52 1.60 -1.84
C GLN A 56 16.97 1.13 -3.20
N GLY A 57 17.07 2.01 -4.20
CA GLY A 57 16.54 1.76 -5.55
C GLY A 57 15.04 2.05 -5.70
N SER A 58 14.38 2.58 -4.67
CA SER A 58 13.01 3.08 -4.80
C SER A 58 12.95 4.25 -5.77
N LYS A 59 11.84 4.31 -6.52
CA LYS A 59 11.53 5.39 -7.45
C LYS A 59 10.70 6.50 -6.81
N VAL A 60 10.17 6.27 -5.62
CA VAL A 60 9.45 7.26 -4.81
C VAL A 60 10.17 7.48 -3.49
N PHE A 61 10.41 8.74 -3.15
CA PHE A 61 11.05 9.13 -1.89
C PHE A 61 10.01 9.77 -0.97
N VAL A 62 9.65 9.05 0.09
CA VAL A 62 8.75 9.50 1.15
C VAL A 62 9.56 10.15 2.27
N LYS A 63 9.23 11.40 2.61
CA LYS A 63 9.89 12.15 3.70
C LYS A 63 8.91 12.94 4.54
N GLN A 64 9.23 13.12 5.82
CA GLN A 64 8.47 13.98 6.71
C GLN A 64 8.81 15.45 6.43
N THR A 65 7.79 16.32 6.40
CA THR A 65 7.98 17.77 6.39
C THR A 65 6.76 18.46 7.02
N SER A 66 6.97 19.62 7.62
CA SER A 66 5.91 20.50 8.10
C SER A 66 5.65 21.70 7.17
N THR A 67 6.40 21.79 6.07
CA THR A 67 6.33 22.91 5.12
C THR A 67 6.23 22.42 3.68
N GLY A 68 5.73 23.29 2.79
CA GLY A 68 5.51 22.99 1.37
C GLY A 68 4.23 22.20 1.10
N PHE A 69 4.12 21.65 -0.11
CA PHE A 69 2.99 20.80 -0.49
C PHE A 69 3.09 19.44 0.20
N ILE A 70 2.02 19.04 0.90
CA ILE A 70 1.93 17.76 1.61
C ILE A 70 1.08 16.79 0.78
N ASN A 71 1.63 15.61 0.51
CA ASN A 71 0.94 14.52 -0.17
C ASN A 71 0.17 13.63 0.80
N ILE A 72 0.67 13.46 2.03
CA ILE A 72 0.10 12.49 2.97
C ILE A 72 -0.06 13.13 4.34
N TYR A 73 -1.29 13.28 4.80
CA TYR A 73 -1.57 13.63 6.19
C TYR A 73 -1.84 12.35 6.99
N GLN A 74 -1.24 12.22 8.16
CA GLN A 74 -1.41 11.05 9.03
C GLN A 74 -2.00 11.48 10.38
N GLY A 75 -3.08 10.84 10.81
CA GLY A 75 -3.68 11.11 12.11
C GLY A 75 -4.26 9.86 12.76
N VAL A 76 -4.35 9.88 14.08
CA VAL A 76 -5.05 8.85 14.86
C VAL A 76 -6.42 9.37 15.27
N VAL A 77 -7.42 8.49 15.28
CA VAL A 77 -8.82 8.78 15.61
C VAL A 77 -9.31 7.77 16.65
N ASP A 78 -9.95 8.25 17.72
CA ASP A 78 -10.49 7.39 18.79
C ASP A 78 -11.89 6.86 18.48
N THR A 79 -12.07 6.34 17.28
CA THR A 79 -13.31 5.74 16.80
C THR A 79 -13.04 4.30 16.41
N ASP A 80 -13.97 3.40 16.72
CA ASP A 80 -13.97 2.05 16.18
C ASP A 80 -14.84 2.01 14.92
N ASN A 81 -14.26 1.60 13.81
CA ASN A 81 -14.94 1.41 12.53
C ASN A 81 -14.66 0.02 11.94
N GLY A 82 -14.10 -0.90 12.73
CA GLY A 82 -13.71 -2.23 12.29
C GLY A 82 -12.37 -2.31 11.54
N THR A 83 -11.63 -1.21 11.34
CA THR A 83 -10.32 -1.22 10.66
C THR A 83 -9.18 -0.72 11.56
N TYR A 84 -7.93 -1.00 11.15
CA TYR A 84 -6.74 -0.44 11.81
C TYR A 84 -6.39 0.93 11.23
N GLY A 85 -6.44 1.06 9.91
CA GLY A 85 -6.21 2.30 9.18
C GLY A 85 -7.15 2.39 7.99
N VAL A 86 -7.30 3.60 7.45
CA VAL A 86 -7.88 3.85 6.13
C VAL A 86 -7.14 5.03 5.49
N CYS A 87 -6.71 4.85 4.25
CA CYS A 87 -6.22 5.91 3.38
C CYS A 87 -7.37 6.50 2.53
N TYR A 88 -7.74 7.75 2.81
CA TYR A 88 -8.72 8.52 2.04
C TYR A 88 -8.03 9.37 0.97
N TYR A 89 -8.61 9.42 -0.23
CA TYR A 89 -8.05 10.15 -1.37
C TYR A 89 -8.72 11.53 -1.51
N ASN A 90 -8.03 12.60 -1.11
CA ASN A 90 -8.55 13.97 -1.27
C ASN A 90 -8.44 14.44 -2.72
N THR A 91 -7.30 14.14 -3.34
CA THR A 91 -7.03 14.35 -4.77
C THR A 91 -6.23 13.16 -5.29
N ASN A 92 -5.81 13.16 -6.55
CA ASN A 92 -4.86 12.15 -7.04
C ASN A 92 -3.42 12.35 -6.53
N ARG A 93 -3.11 13.44 -5.82
CA ARG A 93 -1.75 13.72 -5.30
C ARG A 93 -1.70 13.85 -3.77
N GLN A 94 -2.87 13.80 -3.12
CA GLN A 94 -3.01 14.06 -1.70
C GLN A 94 -3.99 13.07 -1.06
N SER A 95 -3.56 12.50 0.06
CA SER A 95 -4.32 11.53 0.84
C SER A 95 -4.32 11.90 2.33
N ASP A 96 -5.38 11.48 3.01
CA ASP A 96 -5.55 11.52 4.46
C ASP A 96 -5.58 10.10 5.02
N ILE A 97 -4.59 9.73 5.81
CA ILE A 97 -4.53 8.44 6.50
C ILE A 97 -5.06 8.61 7.91
N ARG A 98 -6.07 7.81 8.28
CA ARG A 98 -6.66 7.78 9.62
C ARG A 98 -6.45 6.41 10.23
N TYR A 99 -5.75 6.36 11.36
CA TYR A 99 -5.57 5.16 12.16
C TYR A 99 -6.59 5.13 13.29
N TYR A 100 -7.34 4.04 13.41
CA TYR A 100 -8.52 3.92 14.27
C TYR A 100 -8.23 3.23 15.60
N LYS A 101 -9.25 3.03 16.42
CA LYS A 101 -9.13 2.45 17.77
C LYS A 101 -8.41 1.09 17.78
N SER A 102 -8.61 0.25 16.77
CA SER A 102 -7.89 -1.03 16.65
C SER A 102 -6.38 -0.86 16.51
N PHE A 103 -5.92 0.15 15.76
CA PHE A 103 -4.49 0.50 15.70
C PHE A 103 -3.93 0.94 17.05
N LYS A 104 -4.70 1.75 17.80
CA LYS A 104 -4.29 2.18 19.15
C LYS A 104 -4.08 1.00 20.08
N ASN A 105 -4.90 -0.04 19.98
CA ASN A 105 -4.85 -1.23 20.83
C ASN A 105 -3.94 -2.34 20.28
N ALA A 106 -3.40 -2.17 19.08
CA ALA A 106 -2.56 -3.17 18.43
C ALA A 106 -1.16 -3.25 19.04
N SER A 107 -0.46 -4.36 18.76
CA SER A 107 0.98 -4.47 19.03
C SER A 107 1.79 -3.49 18.16
N SER A 108 3.03 -3.20 18.57
CA SER A 108 3.91 -2.33 17.79
C SER A 108 4.18 -2.86 16.38
N SER A 109 4.31 -4.18 16.20
CA SER A 109 4.53 -4.79 14.87
C SER A 109 3.35 -4.54 13.94
N VAL A 110 2.13 -4.69 14.44
CA VAL A 110 0.90 -4.42 13.69
C VAL A 110 0.80 -2.94 13.35
N ARG A 111 1.05 -2.03 14.30
CA ARG A 111 1.03 -0.59 14.02
C ARG A 111 2.01 -0.21 12.92
N ASN A 112 3.24 -0.69 13.01
CA ASN A 112 4.27 -0.37 12.03
C ASN A 112 3.88 -0.88 10.63
N GLU A 113 3.34 -2.10 10.53
CA GLU A 113 2.87 -2.66 9.26
C GLU A 113 1.66 -1.89 8.70
N THR A 114 0.70 -1.51 9.55
CA THR A 114 -0.44 -0.65 9.14
C THR A 114 0.06 0.67 8.57
N VAL A 115 1.03 1.34 9.19
CA VAL A 115 1.57 2.60 8.65
C VAL A 115 2.16 2.41 7.25
N VAL A 116 2.97 1.36 7.07
CA VAL A 116 3.56 1.08 5.75
C VAL A 116 2.47 0.77 4.71
N HIS A 117 1.47 -0.03 5.09
CA HIS A 117 0.35 -0.41 4.25
C HIS A 117 -0.46 0.81 3.77
N GLU A 118 -0.92 1.66 4.69
CA GLU A 118 -1.72 2.83 4.32
C GLU A 118 -0.92 3.84 3.49
N VAL A 119 0.38 4.00 3.76
CA VAL A 119 1.24 4.84 2.92
C VAL A 119 1.41 4.24 1.53
N GLY A 120 1.44 2.92 1.40
CA GLY A 120 1.43 2.23 0.11
C GLY A 120 0.21 2.57 -0.75
N HIS A 121 -0.97 2.68 -0.11
CA HIS A 121 -2.16 3.22 -0.77
C HIS A 121 -1.96 4.67 -1.20
N ALA A 122 -1.49 5.53 -0.30
CA ALA A 122 -1.31 6.95 -0.58
C ALA A 122 -0.32 7.21 -1.73
N ILE A 123 0.65 6.33 -1.96
CA ILE A 123 1.63 6.46 -3.05
C ILE A 123 1.29 5.66 -4.31
N GLY A 124 0.14 4.97 -4.37
CA GLY A 124 -0.36 4.46 -5.65
C GLY A 124 -0.70 2.98 -5.74
N LEU A 125 -0.50 2.19 -4.69
CA LEU A 125 -0.76 0.75 -4.70
C LEU A 125 -2.18 0.45 -4.21
N SER A 126 -2.83 -0.54 -4.82
CA SER A 126 -4.07 -1.13 -4.30
C SER A 126 -3.76 -2.46 -3.60
N HIS A 127 -4.77 -3.09 -2.99
CA HIS A 127 -4.61 -4.42 -2.44
C HIS A 127 -4.15 -5.42 -3.51
N THR A 128 -3.18 -6.26 -3.17
CA THR A 128 -2.77 -7.44 -3.95
C THR A 128 -3.78 -8.57 -3.78
N GLN A 129 -3.74 -9.57 -4.66
CA GLN A 129 -4.56 -10.77 -4.50
C GLN A 129 -4.04 -11.65 -3.35
N SER A 130 -4.95 -12.36 -2.68
CA SER A 130 -4.65 -13.19 -1.50
C SER A 130 -3.48 -14.18 -1.69
N LYS A 131 -3.31 -14.73 -2.91
CA LYS A 131 -2.20 -15.63 -3.27
C LYS A 131 -0.80 -14.98 -3.13
N ASN A 132 -0.72 -13.65 -3.10
CA ASN A 132 0.54 -12.88 -3.04
C ASN A 132 0.81 -12.28 -1.65
N ASN A 133 0.01 -12.61 -0.63
CA ASN A 133 0.12 -12.03 0.71
C ASN A 133 1.50 -12.20 1.37
N THR A 134 2.26 -13.23 1.00
CA THR A 134 3.60 -13.49 1.56
C THR A 134 4.68 -12.55 1.03
N ILE A 135 4.42 -11.92 -0.12
CA ILE A 135 5.37 -11.07 -0.87
C ILE A 135 4.91 -9.61 -1.03
N SER A 136 3.83 -9.22 -0.33
CA SER A 136 3.28 -7.86 -0.33
C SER A 136 2.81 -7.44 1.07
N VAL A 137 3.07 -6.20 1.46
CA VAL A 137 2.45 -5.52 2.60
C VAL A 137 1.03 -5.04 2.25
N MET A 138 0.73 -4.84 0.97
CA MET A 138 -0.56 -4.39 0.44
C MET A 138 -1.61 -5.50 0.37
N ARG A 139 -1.74 -6.33 1.40
CA ARG A 139 -2.78 -7.37 1.45
C ARG A 139 -4.07 -6.86 2.07
N GLU A 140 -5.21 -7.35 1.60
CA GLU A 140 -6.51 -6.94 2.11
C GLU A 140 -6.77 -7.38 3.55
N THR A 141 -6.25 -8.54 3.97
CA THR A 141 -6.48 -9.08 5.31
C THR A 141 -5.21 -9.70 5.92
N GLY A 142 -5.11 -9.59 7.25
CA GLY A 142 -4.06 -10.18 8.06
C GLY A 142 -2.72 -9.42 8.05
N PHE A 143 -1.81 -9.86 8.93
CA PHE A 143 -0.49 -9.26 9.14
C PHE A 143 0.59 -10.31 8.98
N ASN A 144 1.80 -9.90 8.57
CA ASN A 144 2.97 -10.78 8.47
C ASN A 144 4.16 -10.20 9.27
N SER A 145 3.89 -9.14 10.03
CA SER A 145 4.83 -8.40 10.87
C SER A 145 6.03 -7.82 10.11
N LYS A 146 5.88 -7.58 8.80
CA LYS A 146 6.90 -6.91 7.97
C LYS A 146 6.46 -5.48 7.70
N ALA A 147 7.00 -4.56 8.47
CA ALA A 147 6.77 -3.14 8.31
C ALA A 147 7.75 -2.52 7.31
N TYR A 148 7.77 -3.05 6.08
CA TYR A 148 8.54 -2.52 4.95
C TYR A 148 8.02 -3.11 3.63
N PRO A 149 8.20 -2.42 2.48
CA PRO A 149 7.80 -2.94 1.18
C PRO A 149 8.49 -4.26 0.85
N LEU A 150 7.73 -5.23 0.35
CA LEU A 150 8.20 -6.54 -0.08
C LEU A 150 8.39 -6.59 -1.60
N SER A 151 8.75 -7.75 -2.15
CA SER A 151 9.15 -7.85 -3.56
C SER A 151 8.06 -7.41 -4.54
N ASP A 152 6.79 -7.73 -4.26
CA ASP A 152 5.67 -7.31 -5.12
C ASP A 152 5.41 -5.80 -5.00
N ASP A 153 5.45 -5.27 -3.77
CA ASP A 153 5.28 -3.84 -3.51
C ASP A 153 6.36 -3.00 -4.22
N LYS A 154 7.63 -3.44 -4.12
CA LYS A 154 8.76 -2.79 -4.78
C LYS A 154 8.63 -2.84 -6.30
N ALA A 155 8.16 -3.96 -6.85
CA ALA A 155 7.90 -4.08 -8.27
C ALA A 155 6.79 -3.11 -8.72
N GLY A 156 5.72 -2.97 -7.93
CA GLY A 156 4.65 -2.01 -8.18
C GLY A 156 5.14 -0.57 -8.17
N ILE A 157 5.90 -0.16 -7.14
CA ILE A 157 6.48 1.19 -7.06
C ILE A 157 7.40 1.48 -8.24
N ASN A 158 8.29 0.56 -8.59
CA ASN A 158 9.23 0.74 -9.70
C ASN A 158 8.56 0.73 -11.08
N ALA A 159 7.38 0.11 -11.20
CA ALA A 159 6.59 0.15 -12.43
C ALA A 159 5.76 1.43 -12.54
N LYS A 160 5.43 2.07 -11.41
CA LYS A 160 4.60 3.27 -11.37
C LYS A 160 5.40 4.56 -11.56
N TYR A 161 6.62 4.61 -11.05
CA TYR A 161 7.53 5.77 -11.04
C TYR A 161 8.86 5.39 -11.71
#